data_AF-A0A818MPE8-F1
#
_entry.id   AF-A0A818MPE8-F1
#
_cell.length_a   1.000
_cell.length_b   1.000
_cell.length_c   1.000
_cell.angle_alpha   90.00
_cell.angle_beta   90.00
_cell.angle_gamma   90.00
#
_symmetry.space_group_name_H-M   'P 1'
#
loop_
_entity.id
_entity.type
_entity.pdbx_description
1 polymer ?
#
loop_
_entity_poly.entity_id
_entity_poly.type
_entity_poly.pdbx_seq_one_letter_code
_entity_poly.pdbx_strand_id
1 'polypeptide(L)'
;IKKITSAREVIRTTLFYAMLIRRLQQPQFSANQEVARQYLEGYLQLHSSNLNSQLAECEINELLQLNIPYFTHQPSCKDLFMGDNGKCANYFKYSAMEQIHWNIEHASDIYCNRQIAILRNVINSNPIITSHCPCYNCLED
;
A
#
# COMPACT_ATOMS: atom_id res chain seq x y z
N ILE A 1 -27.28 -5.53 13.56
CA ILE A 1 -26.11 -4.61 13.41
C ILE A 1 -25.50 -4.90 12.04
N LYS A 2 -25.60 -3.96 11.09
CA LYS A 2 -25.03 -4.12 9.74
C LYS A 2 -23.51 -4.02 9.89
N LYS A 3 -22.76 -5.09 9.59
CA LYS A 3 -21.30 -5.09 9.70
C LYS A 3 -20.76 -4.11 8.65
N ILE A 4 -20.09 -3.06 9.09
CA ILE A 4 -19.40 -2.14 8.19
C ILE A 4 -18.18 -2.88 7.68
N THR A 5 -18.18 -3.24 6.40
CA THR A 5 -17.03 -3.87 5.76
C THR A 5 -16.00 -2.80 5.45
N SER A 6 -14.80 -2.92 6.03
CA SER A 6 -13.65 -2.09 5.71
C SER A 6 -12.58 -2.95 5.03
N ALA A 7 -11.93 -2.41 4.01
CA ALA A 7 -10.79 -3.03 3.35
C ALA A 7 -9.53 -2.19 3.61
N ARG A 8 -8.38 -2.86 3.68
CA ARG A 8 -7.08 -2.18 3.79
C ARG A 8 -6.70 -1.58 2.44
N GLU A 9 -6.22 -0.34 2.45
CA GLU A 9 -5.65 0.33 1.30
C GLU A 9 -4.12 0.44 1.45
N VAL A 10 -3.37 0.09 0.40
CA VAL A 10 -1.90 0.17 0.40
C VAL A 10 -1.48 1.24 -0.61
N ILE A 11 -1.27 2.46 -0.10
CA ILE A 11 -0.97 3.64 -0.93
C ILE A 11 0.48 3.63 -1.42
N ARG A 12 1.40 3.20 -0.55
CA ARG A 12 2.81 2.95 -0.89
C ARG A 12 3.24 1.61 -0.33
N THR A 13 4.30 1.05 -0.90
CA THR A 13 4.82 -0.25 -0.47
C THR A 13 5.26 -0.20 0.98
N THR A 14 5.07 -1.27 1.73
CA THR A 14 5.53 -1.36 3.13
C THR A 14 7.03 -1.09 3.26
N LEU A 15 7.82 -1.55 2.28
CA LEU A 15 9.27 -1.33 2.26
C LEU A 15 9.63 0.16 2.18
N PHE A 16 8.86 0.96 1.43
CA PHE A 16 9.06 2.41 1.35
C PHE A 16 9.03 3.04 2.75
N TYR A 17 7.99 2.74 3.54
CA TYR A 17 7.87 3.25 4.90
C TYR A 17 8.95 2.70 5.84
N ALA A 18 9.29 1.41 5.72
CA ALA A 18 10.34 0.80 6.54
C ALA A 18 11.71 1.47 6.30
N MET A 19 12.02 1.84 5.06
CA MET A 19 13.26 2.56 4.74
C MET A 19 13.27 3.98 5.32
N LEU A 20 12.13 4.68 5.31
CA LEU A 20 12.01 6.00 5.92
C LEU A 20 12.19 5.93 7.43
N ILE A 21 11.51 5.00 8.11
CA ILE A 21 11.66 4.79 9.56
C ILE A 21 13.12 4.52 9.91
N ARG A 22 13.80 3.64 9.16
CA ARG A 22 15.24 3.36 9.38
C ARG A 22 16.11 4.61 9.19
N ARG A 23 15.72 5.51 8.29
CA ARG A 23 16.40 6.80 8.10
C ARG A 23 16.15 7.73 9.29
N LEU A 24 14.93 7.81 9.81
CA LEU A 24 14.57 8.64 10.96
C LEU A 24 15.29 8.22 12.26
N GLN A 25 15.69 6.95 12.35
CA GLN A 25 16.47 6.43 13.48
C GLN A 25 17.94 6.91 13.50
N GLN A 26 18.43 7.56 12.43
CA GLN A 26 19.81 8.08 12.40
C GLN A 26 19.96 9.29 13.34
N PRO A 27 21.15 9.50 13.96
CA PRO A 27 21.36 10.53 14.99
C PRO A 27 20.88 11.93 14.61
N GLN A 28 21.07 12.34 13.34
CA GLN A 28 20.68 13.67 12.89
C GLN A 28 19.16 13.92 12.87
N PHE A 29 18.35 12.86 12.80
CA PHE A 29 16.88 12.95 12.79
C PHE A 29 16.28 12.56 14.14
N SER A 30 16.88 11.60 14.84
CA SER A 30 16.42 11.19 16.17
C SER A 30 16.66 12.25 17.25
N ALA A 31 17.70 13.08 17.09
CA ALA A 31 17.97 14.18 18.01
C ALA A 31 17.04 15.40 17.83
N ASN A 32 16.40 15.55 16.67
CA ASN A 32 15.54 16.69 16.38
C ASN A 32 14.36 16.30 15.46
N GLN A 33 13.17 16.23 16.07
CA GLN A 33 11.94 15.83 15.39
C GLN A 33 11.49 16.83 14.31
N GLU A 34 11.85 18.11 14.42
CA GLU A 34 11.53 19.12 13.40
C GLU A 34 12.34 18.88 12.12
N VAL A 35 13.62 18.52 12.26
CA VAL A 35 14.47 18.14 11.13
C VAL A 35 13.96 16.85 10.47
N ALA A 36 13.48 15.90 11.27
CA ALA A 36 12.82 14.70 10.78
C ALA A 36 11.55 15.02 9.97
N ARG A 37 10.69 15.93 10.47
CA ARG A 37 9.49 16.38 9.77
C ARG A 37 9.82 17.03 8.43
N GLN A 38 10.76 17.99 8.40
CA GLN A 38 11.16 18.66 7.16
C GLN A 38 11.71 17.68 6.12
N TYR A 39 12.49 16.67 6.55
CA TYR A 39 12.96 15.62 5.68
C TYR A 39 11.80 14.80 5.08
N LEU A 40 10.82 14.41 5.89
CA LEU A 40 9.66 13.65 5.42
C LEU A 40 8.79 14.47 4.46
N GLU A 41 8.55 15.75 4.76
CA GLU A 41 7.80 16.65 3.88
C GLU A 41 8.43 16.75 2.50
N GLY A 42 9.75 17.01 2.44
CA GLY A 42 10.48 17.06 1.18
C GLY A 42 10.48 15.72 0.43
N TYR A 43 10.69 14.61 1.15
CA TYR A 43 10.76 13.29 0.53
C TYR A 43 9.40 12.84 -0.02
N LEU A 44 8.31 13.00 0.75
CA LEU A 44 6.98 12.61 0.32
C LEU A 44 6.49 13.47 -0.87
N GLN A 45 6.81 14.77 -0.88
CA GLN A 45 6.52 15.69 -2.00
C GLN A 45 7.19 15.23 -3.30
N LEU A 46 8.46 14.87 -3.26
CA LEU A 46 9.18 14.36 -4.43
C LEU A 46 8.57 13.07 -5.00
N HIS A 47 7.99 12.24 -4.13
CA HIS A 47 7.46 10.93 -4.50
C HIS A 47 5.94 10.91 -4.72
N SER A 48 5.25 12.06 -4.75
CA SER A 48 3.82 12.11 -5.05
C SER A 48 3.47 13.30 -5.94
N SER A 49 3.11 13.01 -7.19
CA SER A 49 2.73 14.01 -8.19
C SER A 49 1.39 14.72 -7.91
N ASN A 50 0.55 14.14 -7.04
CA ASN A 50 -0.75 14.68 -6.62
C ASN A 50 -0.91 14.53 -5.11
N LEU A 51 -0.01 15.15 -4.36
CA LEU A 51 0.00 15.00 -2.91
C LEU A 51 -1.20 15.73 -2.30
N ASN A 52 -2.24 14.96 -1.96
CA ASN A 52 -3.29 15.43 -1.07
C ASN A 52 -2.59 15.79 0.26
N SER A 53 -2.55 17.09 0.59
CA SER A 53 -1.83 17.60 1.77
C SER A 53 -2.27 16.90 3.06
N GLN A 54 -3.55 16.48 3.14
CA GLN A 54 -4.08 15.74 4.27
C GLN A 54 -3.44 14.35 4.40
N LEU A 55 -3.22 13.65 3.27
CA LEU A 55 -2.59 12.34 3.27
C LEU A 55 -1.12 12.44 3.68
N ALA A 56 -0.38 13.43 3.17
CA ALA A 56 1.01 13.68 3.59
C ALA A 56 1.11 13.82 5.10
N GLU A 57 0.28 14.70 5.65
CA GLU A 57 0.32 15.03 7.06
C GLU A 57 -0.01 13.80 7.92
N CYS A 58 -0.98 13.01 7.46
CA CYS A 58 -1.31 11.72 8.05
C CYS A 58 -0.09 10.76 8.07
N GLU A 59 0.59 10.62 6.94
CA GLU A 59 1.78 9.76 6.81
C GLU A 59 2.95 10.24 7.66
N ILE A 60 3.21 11.55 7.66
CA ILE A 60 4.27 12.17 8.45
C ILE A 60 4.06 11.90 9.93
N ASN A 61 2.84 12.08 10.43
CA ASN A 61 2.54 11.90 11.85
C ASN A 61 2.76 10.46 12.32
N GLU A 62 2.35 9.46 11.53
CA GLU A 62 2.63 8.04 11.83
C GLU A 62 4.14 7.74 11.76
N LEU A 63 4.83 8.24 10.73
CA LEU A 63 6.26 7.99 10.55
C LEU A 63 7.12 8.63 11.63
N LEU A 64 6.74 9.82 12.12
CA LEU A 64 7.41 10.48 13.26
C LEU A 64 7.27 9.67 14.55
N GLN A 65 6.21 8.86 14.68
CA GLN A 65 6.02 7.91 15.77
C GLN A 65 6.67 6.54 15.48
N LEU A 66 7.39 6.40 14.36
CA LEU A 66 8.02 5.17 13.87
C LEU A 66 7.00 4.06 13.55
N ASN A 67 5.74 4.43 13.27
CA ASN A 67 4.72 3.52 12.81
C ASN A 67 4.71 3.46 11.27
N ILE A 68 4.34 2.30 10.74
CA ILE A 68 4.04 2.17 9.32
C ILE A 68 2.60 2.65 9.11
N PRO A 69 2.36 3.69 8.28
CA PRO A 69 1.02 4.19 8.01
C PRO A 69 0.07 3.08 7.55
N TYR A 70 -1.10 3.01 8.18
CA TYR A 70 -2.11 1.97 7.92
C TYR A 70 -3.43 2.61 7.51
N PHE A 71 -3.81 2.40 6.25
CA PHE A 71 -5.01 2.98 5.69
C PHE A 71 -6.10 1.94 5.46
N THR A 72 -7.34 2.36 5.66
CA THR A 72 -8.53 1.58 5.35
C THR A 72 -9.51 2.41 4.54
N HIS A 73 -10.38 1.75 3.80
CA HIS A 73 -11.51 2.39 3.14
C HIS A 73 -12.76 1.54 3.32
N GLN A 74 -13.91 2.20 3.26
CA GLN A 74 -15.20 1.50 3.16
C GLN A 74 -15.56 1.42 1.67
N PRO A 75 -15.88 0.23 1.12
CA PRO A 75 -16.09 0.08 -0.32
C PRO A 75 -17.20 0.96 -0.91
N SER A 76 -18.19 1.35 -0.10
CA SER A 76 -19.30 2.24 -0.50
C SER A 76 -18.95 3.73 -0.45
N CYS A 77 -17.81 4.09 0.11
CA CYS A 77 -17.41 5.48 0.36
C CYS A 77 -16.21 5.86 -0.53
N LYS A 78 -16.01 7.16 -0.71
CA LYS A 78 -14.85 7.73 -1.43
C LYS A 78 -13.73 8.18 -0.49
N ASP A 79 -13.93 7.96 0.79
CA ASP A 79 -13.04 8.41 1.86
C ASP A 79 -12.01 7.35 2.19
N LEU A 80 -10.85 7.83 2.59
CA LEU A 80 -9.76 7.02 3.11
C LEU A 80 -9.61 7.33 4.61
N PHE A 81 -9.48 6.29 5.41
CA PHE A 81 -9.40 6.36 6.88
C PHE A 81 -8.03 5.87 7.35
N MET A 82 -7.55 6.44 8.44
CA MET A 82 -6.28 6.09 9.06
C MET A 82 -6.43 6.15 10.59
N GLY A 83 -6.15 5.03 11.26
CA GLY A 83 -6.28 4.91 12.72
C GLY A 83 -7.65 5.38 13.23
N ASP A 84 -7.67 5.93 14.44
CA ASP A 84 -8.92 6.26 15.14
C ASP A 84 -9.56 7.59 14.71
N ASN A 85 -8.82 8.53 14.12
CA ASN A 85 -9.33 9.88 13.79
C ASN A 85 -8.84 10.48 12.46
N GLY A 86 -7.97 9.80 11.71
CA GLY A 86 -7.49 10.29 10.43
C GLY A 86 -8.50 10.02 9.32
N LYS A 87 -8.99 11.06 8.65
CA LYS A 87 -9.87 10.94 7.48
C LYS A 87 -9.41 11.85 6.35
N CYS A 88 -9.11 11.25 5.21
CA CYS A 88 -8.92 11.95 3.95
C CYS A 88 -10.23 11.85 3.15
N ALA A 89 -11.02 12.93 3.16
CA ALA A 89 -12.32 12.96 2.51
C ALA A 89 -12.20 13.01 0.98
N ASN A 90 -13.08 12.32 0.26
CA ASN A 90 -13.11 12.25 -1.20
C ASN A 90 -11.74 11.93 -1.83
N TYR A 91 -10.97 11.06 -1.17
CA TYR A 91 -9.67 10.59 -1.66
C TYR A 91 -9.80 9.87 -3.00
N PHE A 92 -10.82 9.02 -3.14
CA PHE A 92 -11.09 8.31 -4.38
C PHE A 92 -12.07 9.09 -5.26
N LYS A 93 -11.82 9.11 -6.58
CA LYS A 93 -12.78 9.67 -7.56
C LYS A 93 -14.11 8.90 -7.59
N TYR A 94 -14.01 7.57 -7.48
CA TYR A 94 -15.13 6.63 -7.42
C TYR A 94 -14.93 5.69 -6.24
N SER A 95 -16.02 5.28 -5.60
CA SER A 95 -15.99 4.24 -4.57
C SER A 95 -15.61 2.90 -5.18
N ALA A 96 -15.10 1.97 -4.37
CA ALA A 96 -14.79 0.63 -4.84
C ALA A 96 -16.04 -0.08 -5.36
N MET A 97 -17.19 0.12 -4.72
CA MET A 97 -18.47 -0.44 -5.18
C MET A 97 -18.87 0.08 -6.57
N GLU A 98 -18.74 1.38 -6.83
CA GLU A 98 -19.01 1.96 -8.15
C GLU A 98 -18.08 1.34 -9.21
N GLN A 99 -16.79 1.19 -8.91
CA GLN A 99 -15.82 0.58 -9.83
C GLN A 99 -16.12 -0.90 -10.08
N ILE A 100 -16.46 -1.67 -9.04
CA ILE A 100 -16.80 -3.09 -9.16
C ILE A 100 -18.05 -3.27 -10.02
N HIS A 101 -19.11 -2.50 -9.75
CA HIS A 101 -20.32 -2.54 -10.58
C HIS A 101 -20.02 -2.22 -12.03
N TRP A 102 -19.28 -1.14 -12.28
CA TRP A 102 -18.91 -0.75 -13.64
C TRP A 102 -18.11 -1.85 -14.36
N ASN A 103 -17.13 -2.45 -13.69
CA ASN A 103 -16.32 -3.54 -14.24
C ASN A 103 -17.15 -4.78 -14.58
N ILE A 104 -18.18 -5.10 -13.77
CA ILE A 104 -19.08 -6.25 -14.02
C ILE A 104 -19.98 -5.96 -15.22
N GLU A 105 -20.61 -4.78 -15.26
CA GLU A 105 -21.55 -4.40 -16.32
C GLU A 105 -20.86 -4.21 -17.68
N HIS A 106 -19.60 -3.77 -17.67
CA HIS A 106 -18.81 -3.50 -18.87
C HIS A 106 -17.74 -4.58 -19.10
N ALA A 107 -17.93 -5.78 -18.55
CA ALA A 107 -17.06 -6.91 -18.82
C ALA A 107 -17.03 -7.21 -20.32
N SER A 108 -15.84 -7.23 -20.91
CA SER A 108 -15.64 -7.47 -22.34
C SER A 108 -14.82 -8.71 -22.58
N ASP A 109 -15.12 -9.43 -23.67
CA ASP A 109 -14.35 -10.61 -24.09
C ASP A 109 -12.88 -10.27 -24.33
N ILE A 110 -12.60 -9.05 -24.81
CA ILE A 110 -11.24 -8.54 -25.00
C ILE A 110 -10.48 -8.51 -23.67
N TYR A 111 -11.10 -7.97 -22.61
CA TYR A 111 -10.50 -7.93 -21.28
C TYR A 111 -10.27 -9.35 -20.75
N CYS A 112 -11.28 -10.23 -20.83
CA CYS A 112 -11.17 -11.62 -20.38
C CYS A 112 -10.04 -12.39 -21.09
N ASN A 113 -9.97 -12.29 -22.41
CA ASN A 113 -8.91 -12.93 -23.21
C ASN A 113 -7.51 -12.40 -22.85
N ARG A 114 -7.39 -11.09 -22.57
CA ARG A 114 -6.14 -10.51 -22.09
C ARG A 114 -5.74 -11.06 -20.72
N GLN A 115 -6.67 -11.19 -19.79
CA GLN A 115 -6.38 -11.78 -18.47
C GLN A 115 -5.94 -13.25 -18.60
N ILE A 116 -6.59 -14.04 -19.46
CA ILE A 116 -6.18 -15.43 -19.74
C ILE A 116 -4.76 -15.46 -20.31
N ALA A 117 -4.41 -14.57 -21.24
CA ALA A 117 -3.07 -14.50 -21.81
C ALA A 117 -2.01 -14.17 -20.75
N ILE A 118 -2.28 -13.21 -19.86
CA ILE A 118 -1.40 -12.86 -18.74
C ILE A 118 -1.19 -14.08 -17.84
N LEU A 119 -2.27 -14.76 -17.46
CA LEU A 119 -2.21 -15.95 -16.59
C LEU A 119 -1.39 -17.08 -17.23
N ARG A 120 -1.60 -17.37 -18.51
CA ARG A 120 -0.81 -18.36 -19.27
C ARG A 120 0.66 -17.98 -19.30
N ASN A 121 0.98 -16.71 -19.53
CA ASN A 121 2.36 -16.25 -19.52
C ASN A 121 3.00 -16.44 -18.15
N VAL A 122 2.34 -16.05 -17.06
CA VAL A 122 2.89 -16.22 -15.70
C VAL A 122 3.12 -17.70 -15.37
N ILE A 123 2.19 -18.58 -15.73
CA ILE A 123 2.31 -20.03 -15.51
C ILE A 123 3.47 -20.62 -16.35
N ASN A 124 3.61 -20.22 -17.61
CA ASN A 124 4.62 -20.77 -18.51
C ASN A 124 6.02 -20.18 -18.26
N SER A 125 6.11 -18.92 -17.82
CA SER A 125 7.37 -18.23 -17.50
C SER A 125 7.95 -18.62 -16.14
N ASN A 126 7.11 -19.13 -15.23
CA ASN A 126 7.55 -19.76 -13.99
C ASN A 126 7.27 -21.27 -14.09
N PRO A 127 8.14 -22.08 -14.72
CA PRO A 127 8.12 -23.49 -14.40
C PRO A 127 8.32 -23.56 -12.89
N ILE A 128 7.33 -24.11 -12.19
CA ILE A 128 7.42 -24.41 -10.77
C ILE A 128 8.82 -24.99 -10.55
N ILE A 129 9.63 -24.33 -9.71
CA ILE A 129 10.91 -24.87 -9.27
C ILE A 129 10.57 -26.07 -8.37
N THR A 130 10.17 -27.18 -8.99
CA THR A 130 10.26 -28.52 -8.42
C THR A 130 11.62 -29.06 -8.82
N SER A 131 12.67 -28.51 -8.22
CA SER A 131 13.99 -29.13 -8.24
C SER A 131 14.71 -28.81 -6.94
N HIS A 132 14.56 -29.74 -6.00
CA HIS A 132 15.43 -30.02 -4.85
C HIS A 132 15.86 -28.82 -3.97
N CYS A 133 15.28 -28.74 -2.77
CA CYS A 133 16.00 -28.10 -1.66
C CYS A 133 17.26 -28.93 -1.38
N PRO A 134 18.49 -28.39 -1.46
CA PRO A 134 19.71 -29.11 -1.11
C PRO A 134 19.90 -29.25 0.42
N CYS A 135 18.86 -28.98 1.21
CA CYS A 135 18.96 -28.75 2.63
C CYS A 135 18.64 -29.97 3.51
N TYR A 136 18.35 -31.15 2.94
CA TYR A 136 17.83 -32.29 3.69
C TYR A 136 18.84 -33.40 4.08
N ASN A 137 20.14 -33.27 3.77
CA ASN A 137 21.15 -34.29 4.09
C ASN A 137 22.26 -33.81 5.06
N CYS A 138 21.98 -32.87 5.96
CA CYS A 138 22.95 -32.44 6.97
C CYS A 138 22.68 -32.95 8.39
N LEU A 139 21.85 -33.97 8.57
CA LEU A 139 21.61 -34.59 9.88
C LEU A 139 21.35 -36.10 9.75
N GLU A 140 22.37 -36.85 9.37
CA GLU A 140 22.53 -38.24 9.81
C GLU A 140 24.00 -38.43 10.21
N ASP A 141 24.22 -38.58 11.52
CA ASP A 141 25.44 -39.12 12.12
C ASP A 141 25.55 -40.62 11.82
#